data_AF-A0A401MI76-F1
#
_entry.id   AF-A0A401MI76-F1
#
_cell.length_a   1.000
_cell.length_b   1.000
_cell.length_c   1.000
_cell.angle_alpha   90.00
_cell.angle_beta   90.00
_cell.angle_gamma   90.00
#
_symmetry.space_group_name_H-M   'P 1'
#
loop_
_entity.id
_entity.type
_entity.pdbx_description
1 polymer ?
#
loop_
_entity_poly.entity_id
_entity_poly.type
_entity_poly.pdbx_seq_one_letter_code
_entity_poly.pdbx_strand_id
1 'polypeptide(L)'
;MVWGWPFLTAGPVLVALGVLPVLAVGYARVRARNTGRMWGTWSIWWRAGVASVALFVLTLAGGLVAVTGLIEEYEAPELSAAQLAGVWRGDDGAVLRLRPDGRAELTRMPVEAGFEASEDFAVCQGTGRWSLDEESEYHARDGVVVRLESGSGSGSGSGTGSGCGNETAWTVAGTARFPELFVIFGDPDAGELRILKPAS
;
A
#
# COMPACT_ATOMS: atom_id res chain seq x y z
N MET A 1 -17.03 -4.22 -13.48
CA MET A 1 -15.55 -4.12 -13.52
C MET A 1 -15.17 -3.42 -14.81
N VAL A 2 -14.91 -2.11 -14.71
CA VAL A 2 -14.23 -1.31 -15.73
C VAL A 2 -13.08 -0.67 -14.97
N TRP A 3 -11.87 -1.16 -15.23
CA TRP A 3 -10.56 -0.52 -15.03
C TRP A 3 -10.22 0.06 -13.63
N GLY A 4 -9.21 -0.52 -12.99
CA GLY A 4 -8.69 -0.22 -11.64
C GLY A 4 -8.05 1.16 -11.45
N TRP A 5 -8.81 2.23 -11.67
CA TRP A 5 -8.51 3.54 -11.10
C TRP A 5 -9.27 3.70 -9.78
N PRO A 6 -8.64 4.23 -8.72
CA PRO A 6 -9.38 4.57 -7.52
C PRO A 6 -10.47 5.58 -7.89
N PHE A 7 -11.73 5.28 -7.59
CA PHE A 7 -12.87 6.16 -7.85
C PHE A 7 -12.68 7.57 -7.28
N LEU A 8 -11.81 7.71 -6.28
CA LEU A 8 -11.41 8.95 -5.64
C LEU A 8 -10.56 9.88 -6.53
N THR A 9 -9.86 9.37 -7.56
CA THR A 9 -9.09 10.21 -8.51
C THR A 9 -9.87 10.56 -9.76
N ALA A 10 -10.72 9.65 -10.27
CA ALA A 10 -11.53 9.91 -11.46
C ALA A 10 -12.75 10.81 -11.20
N GLY A 11 -13.36 10.71 -10.02
CA GLY A 11 -14.58 11.44 -9.65
C GLY A 11 -14.44 12.98 -9.69
N PRO A 12 -13.42 13.57 -9.03
CA PRO A 12 -13.24 15.02 -9.02
C PRO A 12 -12.94 15.61 -10.40
N VAL A 13 -12.19 14.87 -11.24
CA VAL A 13 -11.83 15.31 -12.60
C VAL A 13 -13.07 15.34 -13.50
N LEU A 14 -13.95 14.33 -13.40
CA LEU A 14 -15.20 14.29 -14.17
C LEU A 14 -16.22 15.33 -13.69
N VAL A 15 -16.30 15.57 -12.37
CA VAL A 15 -17.15 16.64 -11.81
C VAL A 15 -16.63 18.03 -12.21
N ALA A 16 -15.32 18.25 -12.20
CA ALA A 16 -14.71 19.51 -12.63
C ALA A 16 -14.89 19.76 -14.14
N LEU A 17 -14.78 18.72 -14.98
CA LEU A 17 -15.00 18.82 -16.43
C LEU A 17 -16.47 18.97 -16.83
N GLY A 18 -17.41 18.41 -16.05
CA GLY A 18 -18.84 18.43 -16.39
C GLY A 18 -19.63 19.55 -15.73
N VAL A 19 -19.41 19.82 -14.45
CA VAL A 19 -20.31 20.68 -13.65
C VAL A 19 -19.94 22.16 -13.75
N LEU A 20 -18.65 22.50 -13.78
CA LEU A 20 -18.19 23.89 -13.87
C LEU A 20 -18.60 24.58 -15.18
N PRO A 21 -18.51 23.95 -16.37
CA PRO A 21 -18.97 24.56 -17.61
C PRO A 21 -20.49 24.79 -17.61
N VAL A 22 -21.26 23.83 -17.09
CA VAL A 22 -22.73 23.93 -17.04
C VAL A 22 -23.18 25.03 -16.08
N LEU A 23 -22.54 25.16 -14.92
CA LEU A 23 -22.80 26.25 -13.97
C LEU A 23 -22.36 27.61 -14.54
N ALA A 24 -21.23 27.69 -15.24
CA ALA A 24 -20.79 28.92 -15.91
C ALA A 24 -21.77 29.37 -17.01
N VAL A 25 -22.31 28.42 -17.79
CA VAL A 25 -23.34 28.68 -18.81
C VAL A 25 -24.67 29.09 -18.17
N GLY A 26 -25.08 28.45 -17.08
CA GLY A 26 -26.27 28.79 -16.32
C GLY A 26 -26.18 30.22 -15.75
N TYR A 27 -25.07 30.55 -15.10
CA TYR A 27 -24.81 31.87 -14.55
C TYR A 27 -24.73 32.95 -15.63
N ALA A 28 -24.06 32.68 -16.75
CA ALA A 28 -23.97 33.60 -17.88
C ALA A 28 -25.35 33.86 -18.52
N ARG A 29 -26.21 32.84 -18.65
CA ARG A 29 -27.58 32.98 -19.16
C ARG A 29 -28.46 33.85 -18.26
N VAL A 30 -28.40 33.63 -16.94
CA VAL A 30 -29.17 34.43 -15.97
C VAL A 30 -28.68 35.89 -15.97
N ARG A 31 -27.36 36.10 -16.02
CA ARG A 31 -26.77 37.44 -16.01
C ARG A 31 -27.01 38.20 -17.31
N ALA A 32 -26.94 37.53 -18.46
CA ALA A 32 -27.25 38.12 -19.77
C ALA A 32 -28.72 38.55 -19.87
N ARG A 33 -29.65 37.77 -19.29
CA ARG A 33 -31.07 38.14 -19.21
C ARG A 33 -31.33 39.38 -18.34
N ASN A 34 -30.59 39.54 -17.25
CA ASN A 34 -30.79 40.66 -16.32
C ASN A 34 -30.09 41.97 -16.72
N THR A 35 -29.04 41.94 -17.55
CA THR A 35 -28.21 43.13 -17.81
C THR A 35 -28.15 43.59 -19.27
N GLY A 36 -28.70 42.82 -20.23
CA GLY A 36 -28.85 43.25 -21.63
C GLY A 36 -27.56 43.51 -22.42
N ARG A 37 -26.37 43.35 -21.82
CA ARG A 37 -25.06 43.58 -22.46
C ARG A 37 -24.46 42.27 -22.96
N MET A 38 -24.54 42.03 -24.27
CA MET A 38 -23.94 40.86 -24.94
C MET A 38 -22.40 40.90 -25.03
N TRP A 39 -21.75 42.04 -24.79
CA TRP A 39 -20.31 42.19 -25.04
C TRP A 39 -19.39 41.65 -23.93
N GLY A 40 -19.91 41.47 -22.70
CA GLY A 40 -19.15 40.90 -21.58
C GLY A 40 -19.08 39.36 -21.59
N THR A 41 -19.91 38.69 -22.39
CA THR A 41 -19.96 37.23 -22.43
C THR A 41 -18.81 36.66 -23.26
N TRP A 42 -18.40 37.30 -24.36
CA TRP A 42 -17.29 36.82 -25.20
C TRP A 42 -15.99 36.64 -24.41
N SER A 43 -15.63 37.64 -23.58
CA SER A 43 -14.45 37.55 -22.71
C SER A 43 -14.52 36.35 -21.75
N ILE A 44 -15.70 36.07 -21.19
CA ILE A 44 -15.92 34.93 -20.28
C ILE A 44 -15.82 33.60 -21.04
N TRP A 45 -16.43 33.51 -22.23
CA TRP A 45 -16.34 32.33 -23.10
C TRP A 45 -14.91 32.05 -23.56
N TRP A 46 -14.14 33.09 -23.91
CA TRP A 46 -12.74 32.96 -24.27
C TRP A 46 -11.89 32.47 -23.11
N ARG A 47 -12.07 33.06 -21.91
CA ARG A 47 -11.35 32.63 -20.71
C ARG A 47 -11.71 31.20 -20.29
N ALA A 48 -12.98 30.81 -20.41
CA ALA A 48 -13.42 29.44 -20.17
C ALA A 48 -12.82 28.47 -21.21
N GLY A 49 -12.81 28.84 -22.50
CA GLY A 49 -12.19 28.04 -23.55
C GLY A 49 -10.69 27.83 -23.33
N VAL A 50 -9.96 28.90 -22.99
CA VAL A 50 -8.52 28.84 -22.65
C VAL A 50 -8.29 27.98 -21.41
N ALA A 51 -9.12 28.12 -20.37
CA ALA A 51 -9.02 27.31 -19.16
C ALA A 51 -9.27 25.82 -19.44
N SER A 52 -10.26 25.48 -20.26
CA SER A 52 -10.54 24.10 -20.66
C SER A 52 -9.41 23.50 -21.49
N VAL A 53 -8.83 24.26 -22.42
CA VAL A 53 -7.67 23.81 -23.20
C VAL A 53 -6.45 23.61 -22.29
N ALA A 54 -6.20 24.53 -21.35
CA ALA A 54 -5.11 24.39 -20.39
C ALA A 54 -5.27 23.15 -19.50
N LEU A 55 -6.48 22.90 -18.98
CA LEU A 55 -6.79 21.70 -18.21
C LEU A 55 -6.61 20.42 -19.05
N PHE A 56 -7.07 20.43 -20.30
CA PHE A 56 -6.90 19.31 -21.22
C PHE A 56 -5.42 19.02 -21.51
N VAL A 57 -4.61 20.06 -21.72
CA VAL A 57 -3.16 19.90 -21.92
C VAL A 57 -2.50 19.35 -20.65
N LEU A 58 -2.88 19.82 -19.46
CA LEU A 58 -2.34 19.30 -18.19
C LEU A 58 -2.72 17.84 -17.95
N THR A 59 -3.97 17.45 -18.21
CA THR A 59 -4.40 16.04 -18.05
C THR A 59 -3.76 15.14 -19.11
N LEU A 60 -3.63 15.61 -20.35
CA LEU A 60 -2.99 14.84 -21.42
C LEU A 60 -1.49 14.71 -21.20
N ALA A 61 -0.82 15.76 -20.72
CA ALA A 61 0.58 15.70 -20.32
C ALA A 61 0.78 14.78 -19.11
N GLY A 62 -0.07 14.88 -18.08
CA GLY A 62 -0.04 13.98 -16.93
C GLY A 62 -0.27 12.52 -17.31
N GLY A 63 -1.24 12.26 -18.19
CA GLY A 63 -1.50 10.92 -18.73
C GLY A 63 -0.35 10.39 -19.58
N LEU A 64 0.27 11.22 -20.41
CA LEU A 64 1.46 10.84 -21.18
C LEU A 64 2.64 10.52 -20.26
N VAL A 65 2.88 11.30 -19.20
CA VAL A 65 3.92 11.01 -18.20
C VAL A 65 3.68 9.66 -17.52
N ALA A 66 2.42 9.34 -17.20
CA ALA A 66 2.06 8.05 -16.61
C ALA A 66 2.24 6.86 -17.58
N VAL A 67 1.92 7.02 -18.86
CA VAL A 67 1.98 5.94 -19.87
C VAL A 67 3.39 5.75 -20.45
N THR A 68 4.21 6.80 -20.47
CA THR A 68 5.58 6.74 -21.03
C THR A 68 6.58 6.09 -20.09
N GLY A 69 6.18 5.65 -18.89
CA GLY A 69 7.08 5.07 -17.90
C GLY A 69 8.10 6.06 -17.36
N LEU A 70 7.85 7.37 -17.52
CA LEU A 70 8.74 8.41 -17.00
C LEU A 70 8.72 8.44 -15.45
N ILE A 71 7.69 7.85 -14.86
CA ILE A 71 7.66 7.41 -13.47
C ILE A 71 8.02 5.92 -13.51
N GLU A 72 9.23 5.55 -13.08
CA GLU A 72 9.58 4.15 -12.86
C GLU A 72 8.55 3.56 -11.90
N GLU A 73 7.85 2.51 -12.35
CA GLU A 73 7.00 1.71 -11.47
C GLU A 73 7.88 1.12 -10.37
N TYR A 74 7.39 1.15 -9.14
CA TYR A 74 8.15 0.63 -8.01
C TYR A 74 8.40 -0.88 -8.19
N GLU A 75 9.67 -1.26 -8.21
CA GLU A 75 10.14 -2.64 -8.22
C GLU A 75 10.69 -2.99 -6.83
N ALA A 76 10.15 -4.04 -6.20
CA ALA A 76 10.62 -4.47 -4.89
C ALA A 76 12.04 -5.06 -5.01
N PRO A 77 12.90 -4.95 -3.98
CA PRO A 77 14.24 -5.51 -4.06
C PRO A 77 14.19 -7.04 -4.05
N GLU A 78 14.81 -7.67 -5.04
CA GLU A 78 15.07 -9.11 -5.03
C GLU A 78 16.18 -9.43 -4.02
N LEU A 79 15.87 -10.26 -3.04
CA LEU A 79 16.82 -10.65 -1.99
C LEU A 79 16.99 -12.16 -1.99
N SER A 80 18.22 -12.62 -2.20
CA SER A 80 18.55 -14.04 -2.01
C SER A 80 18.36 -14.47 -0.55
N ALA A 81 18.16 -15.76 -0.32
CA ALA A 81 18.11 -16.32 1.03
C ALA A 81 19.33 -15.95 1.89
N ALA A 82 20.51 -15.81 1.27
CA ALA A 82 21.72 -15.37 1.98
C ALA A 82 21.67 -13.91 2.42
N GLN A 83 21.01 -13.04 1.66
CA GLN A 83 20.80 -11.62 2.02
C GLN A 83 19.67 -11.46 3.05
N LEU A 84 18.67 -12.34 3.03
CA LEU A 84 17.59 -12.37 4.03
C LEU A 84 18.07 -12.91 5.38
N ALA A 85 19.05 -13.83 5.36
CA ALA A 85 19.66 -14.32 6.58
C ALA A 85 20.35 -13.18 7.34
N GLY A 86 19.96 -12.98 8.59
CA GLY A 86 20.39 -11.83 9.38
C GLY A 86 19.47 -11.56 10.55
N VAL A 87 19.64 -10.39 11.17
CA VAL A 87 18.78 -9.92 12.25
C VAL A 87 17.91 -8.80 11.69
N TRP A 88 16.62 -8.92 11.89
CA TRP A 88 15.60 -7.95 11.51
C TRP A 88 14.95 -7.40 12.77
N ARG A 89 14.75 -6.08 12.82
CA ARG A 89 14.17 -5.38 13.98
C ARG A 89 12.91 -4.65 13.55
N GLY A 90 11.85 -4.83 14.31
CA GLY A 90 10.62 -4.06 14.18
C GLY A 90 10.40 -3.13 15.35
N ASP A 91 9.24 -2.48 15.31
CA ASP A 91 8.74 -1.66 16.40
C ASP A 91 8.51 -2.47 17.67
N ASP A 92 8.30 -1.75 18.77
CA ASP A 92 8.12 -2.35 20.09
C ASP A 92 9.24 -3.31 20.45
N GLY A 93 10.44 -3.17 19.88
CA GLY A 93 11.60 -4.05 20.05
C GLY A 93 11.35 -5.52 19.70
N ALA A 94 10.53 -5.76 18.68
CA ALA A 94 10.45 -7.01 17.95
C ALA A 94 11.79 -7.33 17.27
N VAL A 95 12.25 -8.58 17.38
CA VAL A 95 13.48 -9.05 16.75
C VAL A 95 13.25 -10.42 16.13
N LEU A 96 13.56 -10.53 14.83
CA LEU A 96 13.55 -11.77 14.07
C LEU A 96 14.98 -12.07 13.62
N ARG A 97 15.53 -13.21 14.04
CA ARG A 97 16.81 -13.70 13.52
C ARG A 97 16.56 -14.83 12.53
N LEU A 98 16.93 -14.61 11.27
CA LEU A 98 16.86 -15.59 10.20
C LEU A 98 18.26 -16.18 10.02
N ARG A 99 18.43 -17.45 10.37
CA ARG A 99 19.73 -18.13 10.26
C ARG A 99 19.88 -18.78 8.87
N PRO A 100 21.10 -18.82 8.29
CA PRO A 100 21.31 -19.41 6.97
C PRO A 100 20.90 -20.89 6.82
N ASP A 101 20.77 -21.62 7.93
CA ASP A 101 20.31 -23.01 7.96
C ASP A 101 18.77 -23.16 7.94
N GLY A 102 18.05 -22.05 7.75
CA GLY A 102 16.59 -22.01 7.75
C GLY A 102 15.97 -22.08 9.15
N ARG A 103 16.72 -21.80 10.22
CA ARG A 103 16.15 -21.60 11.58
C ARG A 103 15.80 -20.15 11.82
N ALA A 104 14.69 -19.92 12.52
CA ALA A 104 14.25 -18.60 12.94
C ALA A 104 14.27 -18.50 14.47
N GLU A 105 14.67 -17.36 15.01
CA GLU A 105 14.54 -17.02 16.43
C GLU A 105 13.74 -15.73 16.54
N LEU A 106 12.67 -15.76 17.35
CA LEU A 106 11.71 -14.67 17.49
C LEU A 106 11.78 -14.12 18.91
N THR A 107 11.81 -12.79 19.04
CA THR A 107 11.70 -12.08 20.32
C THR A 107 10.65 -10.99 20.17
N ARG A 108 9.56 -11.09 20.93
CA ARG A 108 8.42 -10.14 20.89
C ARG A 108 7.96 -9.83 19.46
N MET A 109 7.95 -10.85 18.62
CA MET A 109 7.55 -10.74 17.23
C MET A 109 6.04 -10.74 17.12
N PRO A 110 5.43 -9.78 16.41
CA PRO A 110 4.05 -9.93 15.99
C PRO A 110 3.98 -11.09 14.98
N VAL A 111 3.11 -12.05 15.24
CA VAL A 111 2.84 -13.20 14.37
C VAL A 111 1.34 -13.32 14.19
N GLU A 112 0.89 -13.98 13.13
CA GLU A 112 -0.54 -14.27 12.95
C GLU A 112 -1.09 -14.92 14.22
N ALA A 113 -2.28 -14.50 14.64
CA ALA A 113 -2.89 -15.10 15.81
C ALA A 113 -3.36 -16.53 15.49
N GLY A 114 -3.42 -17.39 16.50
CA GLY A 114 -4.02 -18.72 16.34
C GLY A 114 -5.50 -18.62 15.96
N PHE A 115 -6.04 -19.62 15.26
CA PHE A 115 -7.43 -19.63 14.75
C PHE A 115 -8.53 -19.36 15.80
N GLU A 116 -8.26 -19.60 17.08
CA GLU A 116 -9.20 -19.37 18.19
C GLU A 116 -9.04 -18.00 18.86
N ALA A 117 -8.08 -17.18 18.42
CA ALA A 117 -7.84 -15.86 18.98
C ALA A 117 -8.82 -14.82 18.41
N SER A 118 -9.19 -13.85 19.24
CA SER A 118 -10.01 -12.70 18.83
C SER A 118 -9.21 -11.54 18.27
N GLU A 119 -7.88 -11.59 18.39
CA GLU A 119 -6.93 -10.56 17.96
C GLU A 119 -6.37 -10.95 16.58
N ASP A 120 -6.05 -9.97 15.73
CA ASP A 120 -5.52 -10.24 14.38
C ASP A 120 -4.08 -10.78 14.41
N PHE A 121 -3.33 -10.46 15.48
CA PHE A 121 -1.97 -10.93 15.71
C PHE A 121 -1.72 -11.17 17.19
N ALA A 122 -0.71 -11.99 17.49
CA ALA A 122 -0.19 -12.19 18.83
C ALA A 122 1.29 -11.80 18.89
N VAL A 123 1.76 -11.33 20.06
CA VAL A 123 3.18 -11.03 20.27
C VAL A 123 3.85 -12.25 20.89
N CYS A 124 4.78 -12.84 20.14
CA CYS A 124 5.35 -14.14 20.42
C CYS A 124 6.87 -14.13 20.51
N GLN A 125 7.39 -15.06 21.31
CA GLN A 125 8.81 -15.38 21.38
C GLN A 125 8.99 -16.88 21.26
N GLY A 126 10.09 -17.32 20.64
CA GLY A 126 10.35 -18.73 20.42
C GLY A 126 11.31 -19.01 19.27
N THR A 127 11.33 -20.27 18.84
CA THR A 127 12.13 -20.76 17.72
C THR A 127 11.22 -21.29 16.61
N GLY A 128 11.74 -21.29 15.40
CA GLY A 128 10.99 -21.68 14.22
C GLY A 128 11.89 -22.08 13.07
N ARG A 129 11.26 -22.31 11.94
CA ARG A 129 11.90 -22.44 10.64
C ARG A 129 11.50 -21.26 9.77
N TRP A 130 12.37 -20.90 8.84
CA TRP A 130 12.02 -19.96 7.79
C TRP A 130 12.44 -20.48 6.43
N SER A 131 11.75 -20.01 5.41
CA SER A 131 12.07 -20.20 4.00
C SER A 131 11.81 -18.92 3.23
N LEU A 132 12.57 -18.73 2.14
CA LEU A 132 12.22 -17.76 1.12
C LEU A 132 10.92 -18.22 0.46
N ASP A 133 9.99 -17.30 0.29
CA ASP A 133 8.76 -17.47 -0.49
C ASP A 133 8.93 -16.61 -1.74
N GLU A 134 8.99 -17.24 -2.91
CA GLU A 134 9.24 -16.55 -4.17
C GLU A 134 7.93 -16.03 -4.75
N GLU A 135 8.00 -14.96 -5.55
CA GLU A 135 6.85 -14.45 -6.30
C GLU A 135 6.08 -15.57 -7.01
N SER A 136 4.76 -15.56 -6.88
CA SER A 136 3.86 -16.53 -7.49
C SER A 136 2.57 -15.86 -7.95
N GLU A 137 1.69 -16.61 -8.62
CA GLU A 137 0.36 -16.10 -9.01
C GLU A 137 -0.48 -15.57 -7.84
N TYR A 138 -0.15 -15.98 -6.60
CA TYR A 138 -0.82 -15.59 -5.37
C TYR A 138 -0.06 -14.52 -4.57
N HIS A 139 1.24 -14.38 -4.82
CA HIS A 139 2.13 -13.46 -4.10
C HIS A 139 2.87 -12.60 -5.11
N ALA A 140 2.49 -11.33 -5.23
CA ALA A 140 3.07 -10.41 -6.22
C ALA A 140 4.54 -10.01 -5.94
N ARG A 141 5.15 -10.51 -4.86
CA ARG A 141 6.50 -10.17 -4.41
C ARG A 141 7.08 -11.32 -3.59
N ASP A 142 8.40 -11.43 -3.61
CA ASP A 142 9.14 -12.29 -2.69
C ASP A 142 8.84 -11.97 -1.23
N GLY A 143 9.03 -12.97 -0.38
CA GLY A 143 8.76 -12.91 1.05
C GLY A 143 9.56 -13.93 1.86
N VAL A 144 9.31 -13.92 3.16
CA VAL A 144 9.84 -14.87 4.13
C VAL A 144 8.67 -15.46 4.88
N VAL A 145 8.52 -16.78 4.80
CA VAL A 145 7.56 -17.51 5.62
C VAL A 145 8.27 -17.99 6.87
N VAL A 146 7.76 -17.60 8.04
CA VAL A 146 8.27 -18.04 9.35
C VAL A 146 7.26 -18.98 9.98
N ARG A 147 7.69 -20.21 10.28
CA ARG A 147 6.86 -21.23 10.92
C ARG A 147 7.39 -21.52 12.33
N LEU A 148 6.56 -21.28 13.34
CA LEU A 148 6.91 -21.55 14.74
C LEU A 148 6.95 -23.06 15.03
N GLU A 149 7.91 -23.49 15.84
CA GLU A 149 7.94 -24.87 16.33
C GLU A 149 6.83 -25.08 17.36
N SER A 150 6.12 -26.21 17.27
CA SER A 150 5.04 -26.55 18.19
C SER A 150 5.51 -26.49 19.65
N GLY A 151 4.82 -25.70 20.47
CA GLY A 151 5.13 -25.54 21.90
C GLY A 151 6.33 -24.63 22.23
N SER A 152 7.00 -24.05 21.22
CA SER A 152 8.09 -23.08 21.43
C SER A 152 7.59 -21.63 21.60
N GLY A 153 6.38 -21.35 21.11
CA GLY A 153 5.74 -20.04 21.20
C GLY A 153 5.18 -19.79 22.58
N SER A 154 5.76 -18.85 23.31
CA SER A 154 5.05 -18.19 24.41
C SER A 154 4.61 -16.83 23.91
N GLY A 155 3.29 -16.64 23.85
CA GLY A 155 2.68 -15.40 23.37
C GLY A 155 1.83 -14.76 24.45
N SER A 156 1.77 -13.44 24.44
CA SER A 156 0.72 -12.70 25.16
C SER A 156 -0.44 -12.52 24.19
N GLY A 157 -1.30 -13.54 24.06
CA GLY A 157 -2.57 -13.47 23.35
C GLY A 157 -3.69 -13.86 24.31
N SER A 158 -4.87 -13.27 24.16
CA SER A 158 -5.95 -13.32 25.15
C SER A 158 -6.65 -14.70 25.31
N GLY A 159 -6.05 -15.81 24.88
CA GLY A 159 -6.65 -17.16 24.85
C GLY A 159 -5.82 -18.26 25.56
N THR A 160 -6.45 -19.39 25.87
CA THR A 160 -5.88 -20.55 26.60
C THR A 160 -4.86 -21.41 25.81
N GLY A 161 -4.50 -21.01 24.59
CA GLY A 161 -3.40 -21.57 23.80
C GLY A 161 -2.18 -20.65 23.79
N SER A 162 -1.14 -20.96 23.02
CA SER A 162 0.06 -20.09 22.90
C SER A 162 -0.24 -18.68 22.34
N GLY A 163 -1.46 -18.41 21.86
CA GLY A 163 -1.86 -17.19 21.16
C GLY A 163 -1.23 -17.04 19.77
N CYS A 164 -0.02 -17.56 19.61
CA CYS A 164 0.76 -17.60 18.38
C CYS A 164 0.15 -18.58 17.37
N GLY A 165 -0.10 -18.09 16.16
CA GLY A 165 -0.33 -18.90 14.97
C GLY A 165 0.92 -19.68 14.59
N ASN A 166 0.74 -20.67 13.72
CA ASN A 166 1.83 -21.56 13.34
C ASN A 166 2.76 -20.96 12.29
N GLU A 167 2.27 -20.03 11.48
CA GLU A 167 2.96 -19.49 10.31
C GLU A 167 2.68 -17.99 10.19
N THR A 168 3.64 -17.24 9.63
CA THR A 168 3.46 -15.83 9.30
C THR A 168 4.30 -15.51 8.07
N ALA A 169 3.67 -15.00 7.02
CA ALA A 169 4.33 -14.57 5.80
C ALA A 169 4.68 -13.08 5.87
N TRP A 170 5.95 -12.76 5.65
CA TRP A 170 6.48 -11.40 5.59
C TRP A 170 6.89 -11.08 4.16
N THR A 171 6.36 -10.02 3.58
CA THR A 171 6.64 -9.63 2.20
C THR A 171 7.85 -8.69 2.14
N VAL A 172 8.70 -8.84 1.12
CA VAL A 172 9.84 -7.96 0.86
C VAL A 172 9.38 -6.61 0.29
N ALA A 173 9.95 -5.53 0.84
CA ALA A 173 9.72 -4.16 0.42
C ALA A 173 10.98 -3.29 0.58
N GLY A 174 10.83 -1.98 0.40
CA GLY A 174 11.90 -1.00 0.54
C GLY A 174 12.71 -0.84 -0.74
N THR A 175 14.02 -0.78 -0.62
CA THR A 175 14.91 -0.65 -1.79
C THR A 175 16.07 -1.62 -1.65
N ALA A 176 16.83 -1.84 -2.73
CA ALA A 176 18.01 -2.71 -2.68
C ALA A 176 19.04 -2.28 -1.60
N ARG A 177 19.09 -0.98 -1.25
CA ARG A 177 19.98 -0.45 -0.21
C ARG A 177 19.36 -0.47 1.19
N PHE A 178 18.03 -0.35 1.27
CA PHE A 178 17.28 -0.31 2.51
C PHE A 178 16.11 -1.28 2.39
N PRO A 179 16.38 -2.60 2.41
CA PRO A 179 15.32 -3.58 2.31
C PRO A 179 14.50 -3.60 3.59
N GLU A 180 13.23 -3.96 3.47
CA GLU A 180 12.28 -4.06 4.58
C GLU A 180 11.47 -5.36 4.42
N LEU A 181 11.03 -5.90 5.54
CA LEU A 181 10.04 -6.98 5.58
C LEU A 181 8.77 -6.40 6.19
N PHE A 182 7.61 -6.60 5.55
CA PHE A 182 6.34 -6.11 6.10
C PHE A 182 5.27 -7.18 6.10
N VAL A 183 4.28 -6.99 6.96
CA VAL A 183 3.07 -7.82 7.03
C VAL A 183 1.90 -6.92 7.43
N ILE A 184 0.71 -7.21 6.92
CA ILE A 184 -0.53 -6.56 7.33
C ILE A 184 -1.36 -7.63 8.05
N PHE A 185 -1.65 -7.42 9.33
CA PHE A 185 -2.50 -8.31 10.10
C PHE A 185 -3.96 -7.87 10.01
N GLY A 186 -4.87 -8.84 9.90
CA GLY A 186 -6.31 -8.59 9.81
C GLY A 186 -6.78 -8.28 8.39
N ASP A 187 -7.78 -7.43 8.25
CA ASP A 187 -8.36 -7.03 6.98
C ASP A 187 -7.36 -6.21 6.14
N PRO A 188 -7.09 -6.52 4.86
CA PRO A 188 -6.13 -5.76 4.05
C PRO A 188 -6.46 -4.27 3.86
N ASP A 189 -7.74 -3.87 3.99
CA ASP A 189 -8.18 -2.47 3.81
C ASP A 189 -8.13 -1.66 5.13
N ALA A 190 -8.07 -2.32 6.29
CA ALA A 190 -8.11 -1.69 7.62
C ALA A 190 -7.15 -2.32 8.65
N GLY A 191 -6.23 -3.15 8.18
CA GLY A 191 -5.38 -3.98 9.01
C GLY A 191 -4.20 -3.24 9.60
N GLU A 192 -3.48 -3.94 10.46
CA GLU A 192 -2.33 -3.38 11.17
C GLU A 192 -1.02 -3.72 10.44
N LEU A 193 -0.38 -2.69 9.89
CA LEU A 193 0.91 -2.81 9.22
C LEU A 193 2.04 -2.93 10.23
N ARG A 194 2.87 -3.97 10.08
CA ARG A 194 4.12 -4.15 10.83
C ARG A 194 5.30 -4.24 9.86
N ILE A 195 6.41 -3.61 10.22
CA ILE A 195 7.61 -3.52 9.39
C ILE A 195 8.84 -3.95 10.20
N LEU A 196 9.73 -4.71 9.59
CA LEU A 196 11.06 -5.05 10.10
C LEU A 196 12.12 -4.50 9.16
N LYS A 197 13.24 -4.05 9.76
CA LYS A 197 14.40 -3.53 9.05
C LYS A 197 15.66 -4.30 9.45
N PRO A 198 16.64 -4.46 8.56
CA PRO A 198 17.90 -5.10 8.90
C PRO A 198 18.56 -4.37 10.07
N ALA A 199 19.11 -5.14 11.00
CA ALA A 199 20.05 -4.64 11.99
C ALA A 199 21.34 -4.23 11.26
N SER A 200 21.61 -2.92 11.23
CA SER A 200 22.90 -2.36 10.81
C SER A 200 24.07 -2.90 11.62
#